data_AF-A0AA37UPB5-F1
#
_entry.id   AF-A0AA37UPB5-F1
#
_cell.length_a   1.000
_cell.length_b   1.000
_cell.length_c   1.000
_cell.angle_alpha   90.00
_cell.angle_beta   90.00
_cell.angle_gamma   90.00
#
_symmetry.space_group_name_H-M   'P 1'
#
loop_
_entity.id
_entity.type
_entity.pdbx_description
1 polymer ?
#
loop_
_entity_poly.entity_id
_entity_poly.type
_entity_poly.pdbx_seq_one_letter_code
_entity_poly.pdbx_strand_id
1 'polypeptide(L)'
;MEGRTFLYRVGPPFVRARIGQAVRAPLTEAEVFADVTPNERGGLVVVGSHVGLTSRQLARLSEDRPGTAVAEIDVQAVIEGDREAELAAVVDAAVAALATGDVIVHTSRLLVRSDDPEASLDISRRVSAAVVEVVQRVLAAAPPRFVIAKGGITSSDVAAFGLDIRHAIVRGPMLPGIVSLWQPVDGPAEGIPYIVFAGNVGDDASLSQVVATLSRD
;
A
#
# COMPACT_ATOMS: atom_id res chain seq x y z
N MET A 1 -25.62 -23.04 26.57
CA MET A 1 -24.38 -22.25 26.82
C MET A 1 -24.64 -21.08 27.78
N GLU A 2 -25.81 -20.98 28.42
CA GLU A 2 -26.07 -19.89 29.37
C GLU A 2 -25.18 -19.97 30.60
N GLY A 3 -24.68 -18.81 31.03
CA GLY A 3 -23.91 -18.65 32.27
C GLY A 3 -22.46 -19.14 32.23
N ARG A 4 -21.92 -19.54 31.09
CA ARG A 4 -20.52 -20.01 30.97
C ARG A 4 -19.69 -19.09 30.08
N THR A 5 -18.52 -18.69 30.57
CA THR A 5 -17.52 -17.93 29.81
C THR A 5 -16.55 -18.89 29.12
N PHE A 6 -16.32 -18.69 27.83
CA PHE A 6 -15.41 -19.50 27.03
C PHE A 6 -14.27 -18.63 26.48
N LEU A 7 -13.04 -19.13 26.56
CA LEU A 7 -11.86 -18.54 25.91
C LEU A 7 -11.56 -19.34 24.63
N TYR A 8 -11.55 -18.68 23.48
CA TYR A 8 -11.27 -19.31 22.19
C TYR A 8 -9.85 -18.96 21.70
N ARG A 9 -9.09 -19.96 21.27
CA ARG A 9 -7.82 -19.81 20.53
C ARG A 9 -8.03 -20.34 19.13
N VAL A 10 -8.25 -19.44 18.18
CA VAL A 10 -8.86 -19.75 16.89
C VAL A 10 -8.32 -18.81 15.82
N GLY A 11 -8.37 -19.25 14.56
CA GLY A 11 -8.00 -18.42 13.43
C GLY A 11 -9.08 -17.40 13.04
N PRO A 12 -8.76 -16.45 12.14
CA PRO A 12 -9.68 -15.39 11.70
C PRO A 12 -11.08 -15.84 11.25
N PRO A 13 -11.26 -16.99 10.54
CA PRO A 13 -12.58 -17.42 10.08
C PRO A 13 -13.58 -17.73 11.21
N PHE A 14 -13.09 -18.04 12.42
CA PHE A 14 -13.93 -18.44 13.54
C PHE A 14 -14.92 -17.35 13.93
N VAL A 15 -14.46 -16.09 14.03
CA VAL A 15 -15.29 -14.98 14.52
C VAL A 15 -16.53 -14.83 13.65
N ARG A 16 -16.34 -14.84 12.32
CA ARG A 16 -17.42 -14.77 11.33
C ARG A 16 -18.44 -15.91 11.53
N ALA A 17 -17.95 -17.16 11.60
CA ALA A 17 -18.81 -18.33 11.79
C ALA A 17 -19.56 -18.27 13.14
N ARG A 18 -18.89 -17.81 14.19
CA ARG A 18 -19.42 -17.75 15.56
C ARG A 18 -20.55 -16.75 15.72
N ILE A 19 -20.56 -15.67 14.94
CA ILE A 19 -21.60 -14.63 14.96
C ILE A 19 -22.61 -14.77 13.81
N GLY A 20 -22.46 -15.78 12.93
CA GLY A 20 -23.35 -15.98 11.79
C GLY A 20 -23.22 -14.90 10.69
N GLN A 21 -22.07 -14.24 10.60
CA GLN A 21 -21.84 -13.18 9.61
C GLN A 21 -21.65 -13.77 8.21
N ALA A 22 -22.35 -13.20 7.21
CA ALA A 22 -22.18 -13.59 5.81
C ALA A 22 -20.80 -13.21 5.28
N VAL A 23 -20.33 -13.90 4.25
CA VAL A 23 -19.08 -13.53 3.56
C VAL A 23 -19.31 -12.22 2.81
N ARG A 24 -18.48 -11.22 3.08
CA ARG A 24 -18.53 -9.93 2.38
C ARG A 24 -17.94 -10.09 0.98
N ALA A 25 -18.71 -9.73 -0.04
CA ALA A 25 -18.21 -9.62 -1.41
C ALA A 25 -17.16 -8.50 -1.51
N PRO A 26 -16.25 -8.55 -2.50
CA PRO A 26 -15.33 -7.46 -2.79
C PRO A 26 -16.05 -6.12 -2.92
N LEU A 27 -15.44 -5.06 -2.38
CA LEU A 27 -15.96 -3.71 -2.47
C LEU A 27 -15.96 -3.22 -3.92
N THR A 28 -17.04 -2.56 -4.30
CA THR A 28 -17.15 -1.78 -5.54
C THR A 28 -16.62 -0.37 -5.34
N GLU A 29 -16.26 0.34 -6.42
CA GLU A 29 -15.84 1.75 -6.37
C GLU A 29 -16.85 2.61 -5.58
N ALA A 30 -18.14 2.44 -5.86
CA ALA A 30 -19.21 3.20 -5.20
C ALA A 30 -19.23 2.97 -3.68
N GLU A 31 -18.97 1.74 -3.20
CA GLU A 31 -18.89 1.43 -1.77
C GLU A 31 -17.62 1.97 -1.11
N VAL A 32 -16.51 2.05 -1.87
CA VAL A 32 -15.24 2.62 -1.40
C VAL A 32 -15.38 4.12 -1.14
N PHE A 33 -16.00 4.85 -2.06
CA PHE A 33 -16.11 6.31 -2.00
C PHE A 33 -17.47 6.82 -1.49
N ALA A 34 -18.33 5.95 -0.94
CA ALA A 34 -19.68 6.32 -0.50
C ALA A 34 -19.71 7.46 0.54
N ASP A 35 -18.72 7.49 1.44
CA ASP A 35 -18.70 8.39 2.61
C ASP A 35 -17.53 9.38 2.58
N VAL A 36 -16.81 9.46 1.46
CA VAL A 36 -15.62 10.32 1.31
C VAL A 36 -15.66 11.00 -0.06
N THR A 37 -15.20 12.25 -0.13
CA THR A 37 -15.00 12.90 -1.43
C THR A 37 -13.61 12.54 -1.92
N PRO A 38 -13.47 11.75 -3.01
CA PRO A 38 -12.16 11.38 -3.52
C PRO A 38 -11.42 12.62 -4.03
N ASN A 39 -10.10 12.67 -3.78
CA ASN A 39 -9.24 13.64 -4.44
C ASN A 39 -9.35 13.51 -5.97
N GLU A 40 -9.23 14.63 -6.69
CA GLU A 40 -9.30 14.66 -8.17
C GLU A 40 -8.02 14.18 -8.85
N ARG A 41 -7.05 13.71 -8.07
CA ARG A 41 -5.75 13.18 -8.51
C ARG A 41 -5.81 11.68 -8.77
N GLY A 42 -4.71 11.11 -9.27
CA GLY A 42 -4.55 9.67 -9.35
C GLY A 42 -4.30 8.99 -8.00
N GLY A 43 -4.16 7.67 -8.04
CA GLY A 43 -3.76 6.85 -6.89
C GLY A 43 -2.26 6.66 -6.76
N LEU A 44 -1.82 6.34 -5.55
CA LEU A 44 -0.43 6.04 -5.21
C LEU A 44 -0.28 4.55 -4.88
N VAL A 45 0.52 3.84 -5.68
CA VAL A 45 0.86 2.43 -5.45
C VAL A 45 2.30 2.35 -4.93
N VAL A 46 2.47 2.01 -3.65
CA VAL A 46 3.76 1.92 -2.97
C VAL A 46 4.19 0.46 -2.88
N VAL A 47 5.37 0.14 -3.41
CA VAL A 47 5.91 -1.23 -3.39
C VAL A 47 7.33 -1.22 -2.85
N GLY A 48 7.55 -1.87 -1.70
CA GLY A 48 8.89 -2.02 -1.15
C GLY A 48 9.68 -3.14 -1.82
N SER A 49 10.63 -3.72 -1.07
CA SER A 49 11.43 -4.88 -1.52
C SER A 49 10.54 -5.97 -2.09
N HIS A 50 10.66 -6.20 -3.39
CA HIS A 50 9.72 -7.00 -4.15
C HIS A 50 10.30 -8.38 -4.46
N VAL A 51 9.62 -9.40 -3.94
CA VAL A 51 9.83 -10.82 -4.29
C VAL A 51 9.14 -11.15 -5.62
N GLY A 52 9.42 -12.33 -6.18
CA GLY A 52 8.99 -12.71 -7.53
C GLY A 52 7.52 -12.45 -7.88
N LEU A 53 6.57 -12.68 -6.95
CA LEU A 53 5.14 -12.40 -7.19
C LEU A 53 4.88 -10.90 -7.38
N THR A 54 5.45 -10.04 -6.53
CA THR A 54 5.30 -8.60 -6.62
C THR A 54 5.82 -8.06 -7.95
N SER A 55 6.96 -8.57 -8.44
CA SER A 55 7.49 -8.20 -9.75
C SER A 55 6.52 -8.55 -10.89
N ARG A 56 5.89 -9.72 -10.85
CA ARG A 56 4.90 -10.13 -11.86
C ARG A 56 3.62 -9.31 -11.79
N GLN A 57 3.15 -8.99 -10.59
CA GLN A 57 2.00 -8.12 -10.38
C GLN A 57 2.26 -6.69 -10.88
N LEU A 58 3.46 -6.14 -10.67
CA LEU A 58 3.85 -4.84 -11.21
C LEU A 58 3.93 -4.88 -12.75
N ALA A 59 4.58 -5.90 -13.33
CA ALA A 59 4.65 -6.05 -14.77
C ALA A 59 3.25 -6.13 -15.39
N ARG A 60 2.36 -6.92 -14.78
CA ARG A 60 0.97 -7.04 -15.24
C ARG A 60 0.19 -5.73 -15.13
N LEU A 61 0.37 -4.99 -14.04
CA LEU A 61 -0.22 -3.66 -13.88
C LEU A 61 0.26 -2.70 -14.98
N SER A 62 1.56 -2.68 -15.29
CA SER A 62 2.11 -1.85 -16.37
C SER A 62 1.60 -2.26 -17.75
N GLU A 63 1.40 -3.56 -18.00
CA GLU A 63 0.81 -4.08 -19.26
C GLU A 63 -0.66 -3.66 -19.41
N ASP A 64 -1.47 -3.83 -18.36
CA ASP A 64 -2.89 -3.50 -18.38
C ASP A 64 -3.13 -1.98 -18.38
N ARG A 65 -2.18 -1.20 -17.83
CA ARG A 65 -2.28 0.27 -17.66
C ARG A 65 -0.97 0.96 -18.07
N PRO A 66 -0.66 1.05 -19.38
CA PRO A 66 0.61 1.59 -19.88
C PRO A 66 0.85 3.07 -19.59
N GLY A 67 -0.19 3.82 -19.19
CA GLY A 67 -0.10 5.21 -18.75
C GLY A 67 0.30 5.40 -17.28
N THR A 68 0.42 4.31 -16.51
CA THR A 68 0.80 4.40 -15.09
C THR A 68 2.26 4.80 -14.97
N ALA A 69 2.52 5.95 -14.38
CA ALA A 69 3.88 6.42 -14.18
C ALA A 69 4.61 5.56 -13.14
N VAL A 70 5.93 5.48 -13.26
CA VAL A 70 6.79 4.76 -12.32
C VAL A 70 7.85 5.71 -11.79
N ALA A 71 7.94 5.83 -10.48
CA ALA A 71 9.00 6.54 -9.77
C ALA A 71 9.77 5.52 -8.92
N GLU A 72 11.00 5.22 -9.32
CA GLU A 72 11.87 4.31 -8.58
C GLU A 72 12.69 5.09 -7.55
N ILE A 73 12.73 4.61 -6.31
CA ILE A 73 13.67 5.03 -5.27
C ILE A 73 14.94 4.20 -5.44
N ASP A 74 16.03 4.82 -5.86
CA ASP A 74 17.32 4.16 -5.94
C ASP A 74 17.89 3.91 -4.53
N VAL A 75 17.86 2.64 -4.13
CA VAL A 75 18.38 2.18 -2.85
C VAL A 75 19.86 2.50 -2.68
N GLN A 76 20.67 2.47 -3.75
CA GLN A 76 22.09 2.81 -3.64
C GLN A 76 22.27 4.30 -3.32
N ALA A 77 21.54 5.18 -3.99
CA ALA A 77 21.54 6.60 -3.70
C ALA A 77 21.08 6.90 -2.26
N VAL A 78 20.09 6.17 -1.74
CA VAL A 78 19.64 6.28 -0.33
C VAL A 78 20.70 5.83 0.68
N ILE A 79 21.50 4.81 0.34
CA ILE A 79 22.47 4.22 1.28
C ILE A 79 23.83 4.93 1.22
N GLU A 80 24.31 5.23 0.02
CA GLU A 80 25.69 5.65 -0.24
C GLU A 80 25.79 7.02 -0.93
N GLY A 81 24.69 7.52 -1.51
CA GLY A 81 24.65 8.74 -2.30
C GLY A 81 23.98 9.92 -1.61
N ASP A 82 23.49 10.87 -2.43
CA ASP A 82 22.73 12.01 -1.96
C ASP A 82 21.25 11.63 -1.80
N ARG A 83 20.93 11.10 -0.62
CA ARG A 83 19.57 10.69 -0.25
C ARG A 83 18.56 11.83 -0.44
N GLU A 84 18.89 13.06 -0.07
CA GLU A 84 17.91 14.15 -0.11
C GLU A 84 17.56 14.50 -1.56
N ALA A 85 18.57 14.62 -2.43
CA ALA A 85 18.35 14.84 -3.85
C ALA A 85 17.53 13.70 -4.49
N GLU A 86 17.82 12.45 -4.13
CA GLU A 86 17.08 11.28 -4.58
C GLU A 86 15.59 11.34 -4.18
N LEU A 87 15.31 11.54 -2.88
CA LEU A 87 13.92 11.58 -2.42
C LEU A 87 13.15 12.79 -2.98
N ALA A 88 13.80 13.95 -3.13
CA ALA A 88 13.20 15.11 -3.77
C ALA A 88 12.81 14.81 -5.22
N ALA A 89 13.69 14.19 -5.99
CA ALA A 89 13.42 13.83 -7.38
C ALA A 89 12.25 12.82 -7.51
N VAL A 90 12.21 11.80 -6.65
CA VAL A 90 11.11 10.82 -6.62
C VAL A 90 9.79 11.48 -6.26
N VAL A 91 9.78 12.37 -5.25
CA VAL A 91 8.58 13.10 -4.84
C VAL A 91 8.07 13.98 -5.96
N ASP A 92 8.95 14.75 -6.61
CA ASP A 92 8.57 15.63 -7.73
C ASP A 92 7.96 14.83 -8.89
N ALA A 93 8.57 13.69 -9.24
CA ALA A 93 8.04 12.80 -10.26
C ALA A 93 6.66 12.23 -9.89
N ALA A 94 6.50 11.79 -8.64
CA ALA A 94 5.23 11.24 -8.15
C ALA A 94 4.12 12.30 -8.10
N VAL A 95 4.42 13.50 -7.59
CA VAL A 95 3.47 14.62 -7.53
C VAL A 95 3.03 15.05 -8.93
N ALA A 96 3.97 15.13 -9.89
CA ALA A 96 3.65 15.44 -11.27
C ALA A 96 2.76 14.37 -11.91
N ALA A 97 3.08 13.09 -11.71
CA ALA A 97 2.29 11.97 -12.24
C ALA A 97 0.86 11.93 -11.67
N LEU A 98 0.70 12.16 -10.37
CA LEU A 98 -0.59 12.18 -9.68
C LEU A 98 -1.56 13.24 -10.24
N ALA A 99 -1.05 14.29 -10.91
CA ALA A 99 -1.89 15.28 -11.57
C ALA A 99 -2.63 14.72 -12.80
N THR A 100 -2.10 13.67 -13.42
CA THR A 100 -2.62 13.12 -14.69
C THR A 100 -3.02 11.65 -14.63
N GLY A 101 -2.64 10.92 -13.58
CA GLY A 101 -2.97 9.50 -13.44
C GLY A 101 -2.33 8.86 -12.22
N ASP A 102 -2.42 7.54 -12.15
CA ASP A 102 -1.84 6.77 -11.04
C ASP A 102 -0.31 6.70 -11.15
N VAL A 103 0.37 6.58 -10.01
CA VAL A 103 1.82 6.41 -9.94
C VAL A 103 2.20 5.22 -9.08
N ILE A 104 3.18 4.45 -9.56
CA ILE A 104 3.84 3.40 -8.81
C ILE A 104 5.14 3.98 -8.25
N VAL A 105 5.28 4.00 -6.93
CA VAL A 105 6.54 4.25 -6.24
C VAL A 105 7.10 2.92 -5.77
N HIS A 106 8.30 2.56 -6.22
CA HIS A 106 8.96 1.34 -5.74
C HIS A 106 10.45 1.51 -5.50
N THR A 107 11.04 0.65 -4.69
CA THR A 107 12.49 0.64 -4.47
C THR A 107 13.22 -0.16 -5.54
N SER A 108 14.43 0.24 -5.92
CA SER A 108 15.30 -0.53 -6.81
C SER A 108 15.68 -1.88 -6.19
N ARG A 109 16.06 -2.86 -7.02
CA ARG A 109 16.53 -4.17 -6.55
C ARG A 109 17.99 -4.10 -6.12
N LEU A 110 18.24 -3.74 -4.88
CA LEU A 110 19.59 -3.90 -4.31
C LEU A 110 19.69 -5.25 -3.60
N LEU A 111 20.47 -6.16 -4.19
CA LEU A 111 20.89 -7.41 -3.59
C LEU A 111 22.01 -7.13 -2.59
N VAL A 112 21.78 -6.26 -1.59
CA VAL A 112 22.74 -6.10 -0.49
C VAL A 112 22.57 -7.26 0.47
N ARG A 113 23.09 -8.41 0.03
CA ARG A 113 23.44 -9.50 0.94
C ARG A 113 24.79 -9.12 1.53
N SER A 114 24.73 -8.39 2.62
CA SER A 114 25.82 -8.40 3.57
C SER A 114 25.83 -9.78 4.24
N ASP A 115 27.00 -10.39 4.40
CA ASP A 115 27.14 -11.60 5.23
C ASP A 115 26.90 -11.30 6.73
N ASP A 116 26.76 -10.01 7.07
CA ASP A 116 26.34 -9.52 8.38
C ASP A 116 24.82 -9.21 8.42
N PRO A 117 24.06 -9.96 9.26
CA PRO A 117 22.64 -9.72 9.49
C PRO A 117 22.31 -8.32 10.04
N GLU A 118 23.19 -7.71 10.84
CA GLU A 118 22.92 -6.39 11.42
C GLU A 118 22.97 -5.30 10.36
N ALA A 119 23.99 -5.32 9.50
CA ALA A 119 24.07 -4.42 8.34
C ALA A 119 22.88 -4.60 7.38
N SER A 120 22.43 -5.83 7.14
CA SER A 120 21.25 -6.11 6.30
C SER A 120 19.95 -5.52 6.88
N LEU A 121 19.80 -5.58 8.21
CA LEU A 121 18.67 -4.98 8.91
C LEU A 121 18.74 -3.45 8.90
N ASP A 122 19.92 -2.86 9.06
CA ASP A 122 20.10 -1.41 8.97
C ASP A 122 19.70 -0.87 7.60
N ILE A 123 20.17 -1.53 6.53
CA ILE A 123 19.79 -1.19 5.15
C ILE A 123 18.28 -1.26 4.98
N SER A 124 17.64 -2.34 5.44
CA SER A 124 16.19 -2.50 5.36
C SER A 124 15.45 -1.36 6.08
N ARG A 125 15.94 -0.92 7.24
CA ARG A 125 15.37 0.23 7.98
C ARG A 125 15.55 1.55 7.23
N ARG A 126 16.73 1.81 6.67
CA ARG A 126 17.00 3.03 5.88
C ARG A 126 16.13 3.11 4.64
N VAL A 127 15.94 1.98 3.94
CA VAL A 127 15.04 1.89 2.79
C VAL A 127 13.58 2.11 3.20
N SER A 128 13.13 1.48 4.29
CA SER A 128 11.75 1.70 4.76
C SER A 128 11.50 3.16 5.16
N ALA A 129 12.46 3.78 5.84
CA ALA A 129 12.39 5.20 6.20
C ALA A 129 12.33 6.12 4.97
N ALA A 130 13.08 5.80 3.90
CA ALA A 130 13.00 6.52 2.64
C ALA A 130 11.62 6.40 1.97
N VAL A 131 11.05 5.19 1.92
CA VAL A 131 9.68 4.96 1.40
C VAL A 131 8.65 5.76 2.20
N VAL A 132 8.73 5.70 3.54
CA VAL A 132 7.86 6.46 4.44
C VAL A 132 7.94 7.96 4.15
N GLU A 133 9.15 8.50 4.04
CA GLU A 133 9.36 9.93 3.81
C GLU A 133 8.84 10.39 2.44
N VAL A 134 9.01 9.58 1.40
CA VAL A 134 8.41 9.86 0.08
C VAL A 134 6.90 9.91 0.19
N VAL A 135 6.27 8.94 0.87
CA VAL A 135 4.81 8.93 1.08
C VAL A 135 4.34 10.17 1.83
N GLN A 136 5.04 10.57 2.91
CA GLN A 136 4.69 11.76 3.69
C GLN A 136 4.77 13.04 2.83
N ARG A 137 5.85 13.20 2.06
CA ARG A 137 6.05 14.37 1.20
C ARG A 137 5.02 14.41 0.06
N VAL A 138 4.73 13.26 -0.56
CA VAL A 138 3.67 13.15 -1.58
C VAL A 138 2.31 13.47 -1.00
N LEU A 139 1.97 12.92 0.18
CA LEU A 139 0.71 13.20 0.87
C LEU A 139 0.55 14.70 1.17
N ALA A 140 1.61 15.35 1.64
CA ALA A 140 1.59 16.79 1.95
C ALA A 140 1.45 17.67 0.70
N ALA A 141 2.07 17.30 -0.42
CA ALA A 141 2.08 18.10 -1.65
C ALA A 141 0.89 17.82 -2.57
N ALA A 142 0.48 16.55 -2.70
CA ALA A 142 -0.53 16.09 -3.63
C ALA A 142 -1.27 14.86 -3.06
N PRO A 143 -2.23 15.06 -2.13
CA PRO A 143 -3.01 13.97 -1.55
C PRO A 143 -3.62 13.07 -2.65
N PRO A 144 -3.28 11.77 -2.70
CA PRO A 144 -3.75 10.89 -3.76
C PRO A 144 -5.21 10.49 -3.53
N ARG A 145 -5.86 10.00 -4.59
CA ARG A 145 -7.24 9.48 -4.53
C ARG A 145 -7.36 8.23 -3.67
N PHE A 146 -6.33 7.39 -3.67
CA PHE A 146 -6.20 6.20 -2.85
C PHE A 146 -4.71 5.86 -2.69
N VAL A 147 -4.39 5.05 -1.68
CA VAL A 147 -3.04 4.50 -1.50
C VAL A 147 -3.11 2.98 -1.43
N ILE A 148 -2.32 2.29 -2.25
CA ILE A 148 -2.09 0.84 -2.12
C ILE A 148 -0.66 0.66 -1.64
N ALA A 149 -0.45 -0.07 -0.55
CA ALA A 149 0.91 -0.47 -0.17
C ALA A 149 1.06 -1.98 -0.27
N LYS A 150 2.08 -2.42 -1.01
CA LYS A 150 2.40 -3.83 -1.19
C LYS A 150 3.69 -4.23 -0.48
N GLY A 151 3.58 -5.26 0.35
CA GLY A 151 4.67 -5.83 1.14
C GLY A 151 4.31 -5.91 2.62
N GLY A 152 4.82 -6.92 3.34
CA GLY A 152 4.49 -7.11 4.76
C GLY A 152 4.92 -5.92 5.62
N ILE A 153 6.21 -5.57 5.57
CA ILE A 153 6.78 -4.42 6.30
C ILE A 153 6.30 -3.11 5.66
N THR A 154 6.37 -3.00 4.33
CA THR A 154 5.98 -1.77 3.61
C THR A 154 4.54 -1.36 3.90
N SER A 155 3.57 -2.27 3.86
CA SER A 155 2.19 -1.91 4.19
C SER A 155 1.97 -1.59 5.67
N SER A 156 2.81 -2.10 6.57
CA SER A 156 2.78 -1.68 7.98
C SER A 156 3.34 -0.26 8.13
N ASP A 157 4.51 0.00 7.57
CA ASP A 157 5.23 1.26 7.76
C ASP A 157 4.58 2.43 7.02
N VAL A 158 4.06 2.17 5.81
CA VAL A 158 3.27 3.17 5.07
C VAL A 158 2.01 3.54 5.85
N ALA A 159 1.33 2.57 6.47
CA ALA A 159 0.15 2.87 7.27
C ALA A 159 0.50 3.69 8.52
N ALA A 160 1.46 3.19 9.30
CA ALA A 160 1.78 3.73 10.62
C ALA A 160 2.55 5.04 10.57
N PHE A 161 3.48 5.18 9.62
CA PHE A 161 4.41 6.31 9.57
C PHE A 161 4.22 7.15 8.31
N GLY A 162 3.95 6.53 7.16
CA GLY A 162 3.75 7.26 5.90
C GLY A 162 2.48 8.09 5.88
N LEU A 163 1.37 7.48 6.28
CA LEU A 163 0.02 8.06 6.30
C LEU A 163 -0.42 8.50 7.71
N ASP A 164 0.37 8.19 8.74
CA ASP A 164 0.08 8.47 10.15
C ASP A 164 -1.32 7.98 10.59
N ILE A 165 -1.69 6.77 10.15
CA ILE A 165 -2.99 6.17 10.48
C ILE A 165 -2.94 5.67 11.92
N ARG A 166 -3.66 6.35 12.81
CA ARG A 166 -3.87 5.91 14.21
C ARG A 166 -5.17 5.12 14.35
N HIS A 167 -6.22 5.54 13.65
CA HIS A 167 -7.49 4.83 13.61
C HIS A 167 -8.02 4.71 12.19
N ALA A 168 -8.55 3.53 11.86
CA ALA A 168 -9.21 3.29 10.59
C ALA A 168 -10.38 2.33 10.72
N ILE A 169 -11.37 2.50 9.86
CA ILE A 169 -12.46 1.55 9.67
C ILE A 169 -12.05 0.55 8.58
N VAL A 170 -12.07 -0.74 8.89
CA VAL A 170 -11.92 -1.78 7.88
C VAL A 170 -13.24 -1.94 7.13
N ARG A 171 -13.30 -1.43 5.91
CA ARG A 171 -14.54 -1.38 5.10
C ARG A 171 -14.92 -2.74 4.53
N GLY A 172 -13.93 -3.54 4.19
CA GLY A 172 -14.13 -4.83 3.55
C GLY A 172 -12.94 -5.23 2.68
N PRO A 173 -13.07 -6.36 1.99
CA PRO A 173 -12.02 -6.84 1.10
C PRO A 173 -12.14 -6.20 -0.29
N MET A 174 -11.01 -6.00 -0.97
CA MET A 174 -10.93 -5.57 -2.37
C MET A 174 -10.90 -6.75 -3.34
N LEU A 175 -10.62 -7.96 -2.84
CA LEU A 175 -10.63 -9.22 -3.59
C LEU A 175 -11.28 -10.33 -2.75
N PRO A 176 -11.77 -11.45 -3.31
CA PRO A 176 -12.50 -12.47 -2.55
C PRO A 176 -11.73 -12.99 -1.32
N GLY A 177 -12.12 -12.53 -0.13
CA GLY A 177 -11.54 -12.94 1.15
C GLY A 177 -10.11 -12.45 1.44
N ILE A 178 -9.54 -11.60 0.61
CA ILE A 178 -8.15 -11.10 0.72
C ILE A 178 -8.07 -9.60 0.41
N VAL A 179 -6.97 -8.96 0.80
CA VAL A 179 -6.65 -7.54 0.55
C VAL A 179 -7.71 -6.59 1.16
N SER A 180 -7.44 -6.03 2.34
CA SER A 180 -8.39 -5.18 3.04
C SER A 180 -8.26 -3.71 2.67
N LEU A 181 -9.39 -3.03 2.55
CA LEU A 181 -9.44 -1.56 2.51
C LEU A 181 -9.70 -1.00 3.91
N TRP A 182 -8.83 -0.08 4.29
CA TRP A 182 -8.87 0.70 5.53
C TRP A 182 -9.23 2.13 5.16
N GLN A 183 -10.19 2.72 5.86
CA GLN A 183 -10.53 4.12 5.74
C GLN A 183 -10.04 4.84 7.00
N PRO A 184 -8.94 5.61 6.94
CA PRO A 184 -8.51 6.45 8.04
C PRO A 184 -9.61 7.43 8.44
N VAL A 185 -9.80 7.59 9.75
CA VAL A 185 -10.84 8.47 10.32
C VAL A 185 -10.27 9.66 11.08
N ASP A 186 -8.95 9.78 11.12
CA ASP A 186 -8.21 10.90 11.67
C ASP A 186 -6.86 11.05 10.97
N GLY A 187 -6.18 12.17 11.26
CA GLY A 187 -4.81 12.41 10.79
C GLY A 187 -4.72 12.94 9.35
N PRO A 188 -3.49 13.05 8.81
CA PRO A 188 -3.25 13.68 7.51
C PRO A 188 -3.82 12.88 6.33
N ALA A 189 -4.09 11.58 6.51
CA ALA A 189 -4.68 10.72 5.50
C ALA A 189 -6.19 10.49 5.70
N GLU A 190 -6.86 11.28 6.56
CA GLU A 190 -8.30 11.15 6.83
C GLU A 190 -9.10 11.09 5.52
N GLY A 191 -9.93 10.06 5.40
CA GLY A 191 -10.78 9.84 4.23
C GLY A 191 -10.07 9.28 2.98
N ILE A 192 -8.73 9.15 2.95
CA ILE A 192 -8.02 8.55 1.82
C ILE A 192 -8.06 7.02 1.95
N PRO A 193 -8.70 6.29 1.02
CA PRO A 193 -8.74 4.83 1.09
C PRO A 193 -7.34 4.23 1.02
N TYR A 194 -7.04 3.38 2.01
CA TYR A 194 -5.76 2.70 2.13
C TYR A 194 -5.92 1.20 1.97
N ILE A 195 -5.23 0.61 1.00
CA ILE A 195 -5.32 -0.81 0.69
C ILE A 195 -4.06 -1.51 1.21
N VAL A 196 -4.26 -2.41 2.16
CA VAL A 196 -3.21 -3.25 2.74
C VAL A 196 -3.03 -4.49 1.87
N PHE A 197 -1.95 -4.52 1.09
CA PHE A 197 -1.63 -5.62 0.19
C PHE A 197 -0.42 -6.41 0.69
N ALA A 198 -0.65 -7.54 1.36
CA ALA A 198 0.45 -8.38 1.81
C ALA A 198 1.30 -8.92 0.64
N GLY A 199 2.60 -9.13 0.89
CA GLY A 199 3.59 -9.42 -0.17
C GLY A 199 3.26 -10.66 -1.03
N ASN A 200 2.83 -11.76 -0.40
CA ASN A 200 2.58 -13.05 -1.06
C ASN A 200 1.10 -13.35 -1.30
N VAL A 201 0.25 -12.33 -1.36
CA VAL A 201 -1.20 -12.49 -1.55
C VAL A 201 -1.59 -12.26 -3.01
N GLY A 202 -2.59 -13.02 -3.47
CA GLY A 202 -3.16 -12.91 -4.81
C GLY A 202 -2.39 -13.64 -5.89
N ASP A 203 -2.84 -13.44 -7.12
CA ASP A 203 -2.23 -13.89 -8.37
C ASP A 203 -1.60 -12.70 -9.13
N ASP A 204 -1.06 -12.95 -10.31
CA ASP A 204 -0.37 -11.93 -11.10
C ASP A 204 -1.30 -10.77 -11.54
N ALA A 205 -2.62 -10.97 -11.60
CA ALA A 205 -3.60 -9.94 -11.98
C ALA A 205 -4.15 -9.15 -10.78
N SER A 206 -3.96 -9.64 -9.56
CA SER A 206 -4.63 -9.14 -8.37
C SER A 206 -4.35 -7.66 -8.07
N LEU A 207 -3.12 -7.18 -8.29
CA LEU A 207 -2.81 -5.75 -8.10
C LEU A 207 -3.53 -4.90 -9.15
N SER A 208 -3.48 -5.31 -10.41
CA SER A 208 -4.15 -4.63 -11.52
C SER A 208 -5.67 -4.51 -11.30
N GLN A 209 -6.32 -5.58 -10.83
CA GLN A 209 -7.76 -5.59 -10.51
C GLN A 209 -8.13 -4.57 -9.43
N VAL A 210 -7.32 -4.47 -8.37
CA VAL A 210 -7.57 -3.50 -7.28
C VAL A 210 -7.37 -2.07 -7.78
N VAL A 211 -6.30 -1.82 -8.55
CA VAL A 211 -6.06 -0.51 -9.17
C VAL A 211 -7.21 -0.13 -10.10
N ALA A 212 -7.67 -1.04 -10.97
CA ALA A 212 -8.77 -0.81 -11.89
C ALA A 212 -10.10 -0.49 -11.18
N THR A 213 -10.32 -1.04 -9.98
CA THR A 213 -11.52 -0.72 -9.17
C THR A 213 -11.49 0.71 -8.61
N LEU A 214 -10.29 1.25 -8.37
CA LEU A 214 -10.12 2.50 -7.64
C LEU A 214 -9.78 3.69 -8.54
N SER A 215 -9.14 3.42 -9.68
CA SER A 215 -8.63 4.44 -10.59
C SER A 215 -9.72 5.03 -11.46
N ARG A 216 -9.50 6.24 -11.95
CA ARG A 216 -10.32 6.80 -13.04
C ARG A 216 -9.72 6.33 -14.37
N ASP A 217 -10.58 6.11 -15.36
CA ASP A 217 -10.18 5.88 -16.75
C ASP A 217 -9.82 7.21 -17.45
#